data_AF-A0A538GQH8-F1
#
_entry.id   AF-A0A538GQH8-F1
#
_cell.length_a   1.000
_cell.length_b   1.000
_cell.length_c   1.000
_cell.angle_alpha   90.00
_cell.angle_beta   90.00
_cell.angle_gamma   90.00
#
_symmetry.space_group_name_H-M   'P 1'
#
loop_
_entity.id
_entity.type
_entity.pdbx_description
1 polymer ?
#
loop_
_entity_poly.entity_id
_entity_poly.type
_entity_poly.pdbx_seq_one_letter_code
_entity_poly.pdbx_strand_id
1 'polypeptide(L)'
;MRPLWLDDIESLEAISQNEDARRIFLRMAALSQTGRTPSFVVEVALDGDLDAVTKGRLVELAQDESFLLAVEEYLVRTHRLH
;
A
#
# COMPACT_ATOMS: atom_id res chain seq x y z
N MET A 1 13.56 12.06 -18.13
CA MET A 1 12.33 11.58 -17.47
C MET A 1 12.58 10.15 -17.04
N ARG A 2 12.63 9.88 -15.73
CA ARG A 2 12.70 8.49 -15.24
C ARG A 2 11.37 7.81 -15.59
N PRO A 3 11.35 6.53 -16.00
CA PRO A 3 10.12 5.77 -16.09
C PRO A 3 9.45 5.79 -14.72
N LEU A 4 8.15 6.09 -14.65
CA LEU A 4 7.38 6.11 -13.39
C LEU A 4 7.55 4.79 -12.60
N TRP A 5 7.74 3.67 -13.31
CA TRP A 5 8.03 2.35 -12.73
C TRP A 5 9.35 2.24 -11.94
N LEU A 6 10.35 3.11 -12.19
CA LEU A 6 11.59 3.10 -11.42
C LEU A 6 11.41 3.74 -10.04
N ASP A 7 10.58 4.79 -9.93
CA ASP A 7 10.21 5.37 -8.64
C ASP A 7 9.24 4.40 -7.89
N ASP A 8 8.42 3.64 -8.63
CA ASP A 8 7.63 2.55 -8.06
C ASP A 8 8.54 1.47 -7.46
N ILE A 9 9.61 1.02 -8.14
CA ILE A 9 10.47 -0.06 -7.62
C ILE A 9 11.18 0.33 -6.30
N GLU A 10 11.71 1.55 -6.19
CA GLU A 10 12.35 2.01 -4.93
C GLU A 10 11.32 2.07 -3.79
N SER A 11 10.12 2.54 -4.09
CA SER A 11 9.00 2.57 -3.14
C SER A 11 8.55 1.16 -2.73
N LEU A 12 8.49 0.23 -3.69
CA LEU A 12 8.15 -1.17 -3.48
C LEU A 12 9.18 -1.90 -2.60
N GLU A 13 10.47 -1.66 -2.83
CA GLU A 13 11.54 -2.21 -1.99
C GLU A 13 11.49 -1.60 -0.59
N ALA A 14 11.28 -0.29 -0.45
CA ALA A 14 11.12 0.36 0.85
C ALA A 14 9.91 -0.20 1.63
N ILE A 15 8.80 -0.49 0.95
CA ILE A 15 7.65 -1.19 1.54
C ILE A 15 8.09 -2.60 1.95
N SER A 16 8.75 -3.37 1.07
CA SER A 16 9.20 -4.75 1.34
C SER A 16 10.10 -4.86 2.59
N GLN A 17 10.99 -3.91 2.80
CA GLN A 17 11.90 -3.88 3.94
C GLN A 17 11.24 -3.48 5.27
N ASN A 18 10.01 -2.95 5.25
CA ASN A 18 9.27 -2.53 6.44
C ASN A 18 8.07 -3.46 6.69
N GLU A 19 8.15 -4.27 7.76
CA GLU A 19 7.13 -5.27 8.07
C GLU A 19 5.73 -4.66 8.32
N ASP A 20 5.66 -3.51 9.00
CA ASP A 20 4.39 -2.83 9.28
C ASP A 20 3.78 -2.27 8.00
N ALA A 21 4.61 -1.64 7.16
CA ALA A 21 4.18 -1.15 5.85
C ALA A 21 3.65 -2.30 4.98
N ARG A 22 4.37 -3.43 4.89
CA ARG A 22 3.91 -4.62 4.16
C ARG A 22 2.53 -5.07 4.61
N ARG A 23 2.31 -5.19 5.92
CA ARG A 23 1.02 -5.65 6.47
C ARG A 23 -0.11 -4.69 6.11
N ILE A 24 0.13 -3.39 6.18
CA ILE A 24 -0.84 -2.36 5.81
C ILE A 24 -1.17 -2.45 4.32
N PHE A 25 -0.16 -2.43 3.44
CA PHE A 25 -0.38 -2.45 1.99
C PHE A 25 -1.01 -3.76 1.49
N LEU A 26 -0.65 -4.91 2.04
CA LEU A 26 -1.30 -6.19 1.70
C LEU A 26 -2.76 -6.20 2.15
N ARG A 27 -3.07 -5.67 3.35
CA ARG A 27 -4.45 -5.51 3.81
C ARG A 27 -5.24 -4.57 2.88
N MET A 28 -4.63 -3.46 2.46
CA MET A 28 -5.23 -2.52 1.49
C MET A 28 -5.53 -3.20 0.17
N ALA A 29 -4.57 -3.93 -0.41
CA ALA A 29 -4.74 -4.64 -1.67
C ALA A 29 -5.88 -5.67 -1.60
N ALA A 30 -5.95 -6.45 -0.52
CA ALA A 30 -7.03 -7.41 -0.30
C ALA A 30 -8.41 -6.75 -0.14
N LEU A 31 -8.48 -5.59 0.54
CA LEU A 31 -9.72 -4.83 0.68
C LEU A 31 -10.14 -4.18 -0.65
N SER A 32 -9.20 -3.70 -1.44
CA SER A 32 -9.45 -3.17 -2.79
C SER A 32 -10.04 -4.23 -3.71
N GLN A 33 -9.43 -5.42 -3.76
CA GLN A 33 -9.92 -6.52 -4.59
C GLN A 33 -11.30 -7.05 -4.19
N THR A 34 -11.70 -6.87 -2.92
CA THR A 34 -13.02 -7.27 -2.42
C THR A 34 -14.07 -6.16 -2.47
N GLY A 35 -13.72 -4.99 -3.03
CA GLY A 35 -14.61 -3.81 -3.07
C GLY A 35 -14.87 -3.19 -1.70
N ARG A 36 -14.01 -3.48 -0.70
CA ARG A 36 -14.13 -3.03 0.69
C ARG A 36 -13.16 -1.91 1.06
N THR A 37 -12.59 -1.23 0.06
CA THR A 37 -11.79 -0.01 0.25
C THR A 37 -12.44 1.03 1.17
N PRO A 38 -13.77 1.29 1.12
CA PRO A 38 -14.38 2.24 2.06
C PRO A 38 -14.21 1.86 3.53
N SER A 39 -14.20 0.56 3.86
CA SER A 39 -13.96 0.09 5.23
C SER A 39 -12.54 0.39 5.69
N PHE A 40 -11.55 0.24 4.81
CA PHE A 40 -10.15 0.60 5.10
C PHE A 40 -10.00 2.10 5.38
N VAL A 41 -10.62 2.94 4.53
CA VAL A 41 -10.57 4.40 4.70
C VAL A 41 -11.17 4.83 6.04
N VAL A 42 -12.25 4.20 6.47
CA VAL A 42 -12.85 4.44 7.80
C VAL A 42 -11.90 4.03 8.93
N GLU A 43 -11.24 2.87 8.83
CA GLU A 43 -10.27 2.42 9.83
C GLU A 43 -9.09 3.41 9.95
N VAL A 44 -8.51 3.84 8.83
CA VAL A 44 -7.42 4.83 8.81
C VAL A 44 -7.88 6.18 9.37
N ALA A 45 -9.12 6.60 9.08
CA ALA A 45 -9.66 7.84 9.63
C ALA A 45 -9.79 7.78 11.16
N LEU A 46 -10.13 6.62 11.72
CA LEU A 46 -10.31 6.38 13.15
C LEU A 46 -8.98 6.14 13.90
N ASP A 47 -7.90 5.84 13.19
CA ASP A 47 -6.58 5.63 13.80
C ASP A 47 -6.05 6.93 14.45
N GLY A 48 -5.98 6.97 15.78
CA GLY A 48 -5.57 8.16 16.53
C GLY A 48 -4.07 8.45 16.47
N ASP A 49 -3.25 7.48 16.06
CA ASP A 49 -1.79 7.58 16.05
C ASP A 49 -1.27 8.19 14.74
N LEU A 50 -2.09 8.20 13.70
CA LEU A 50 -1.75 8.78 12.41
C LEU A 50 -2.14 10.26 12.35
N ASP A 51 -1.20 11.09 11.91
CA ASP A 51 -1.48 12.49 11.61
C ASP A 51 -2.34 12.64 10.33
N ALA A 52 -2.98 13.78 10.16
CA ALA A 52 -3.91 14.03 9.05
C ALA A 52 -3.24 13.95 7.66
N VAL A 53 -1.96 14.27 7.54
CA VAL A 53 -1.22 14.19 6.27
C VAL A 53 -1.01 12.72 5.90
N THR A 54 -0.60 11.90 6.87
CA THR A 54 -0.42 10.46 6.67
C THR A 54 -1.74 9.77 6.30
N LYS A 55 -2.84 10.12 6.99
CA LYS A 55 -4.19 9.63 6.65
C LYS A 55 -4.60 9.99 5.22
N GLY A 56 -4.39 11.24 4.81
CA GLY A 56 -4.71 11.69 3.45
C GLY A 56 -3.99 10.86 2.39
N ARG A 57 -2.69 10.63 2.57
CA ARG A 57 -1.90 9.79 1.65
C ARG A 57 -2.37 8.35 1.59
N LEU A 58 -2.72 7.75 2.72
CA LEU A 58 -3.26 6.39 2.76
C LEU A 58 -4.61 6.28 2.03
N VAL A 59 -5.45 7.32 2.10
CA VAL A 59 -6.72 7.37 1.36
C VAL A 59 -6.50 7.49 -0.14
N GLU A 60 -5.53 8.29 -0.57
CA GLU A 60 -5.14 8.39 -1.98
C GLU A 60 -4.63 7.04 -2.50
N LEU A 61 -3.72 6.39 -1.76
CA LEU A 61 -3.19 5.07 -2.11
C LEU A 61 -4.26 3.97 -2.10
N ALA A 62 -5.26 4.07 -1.22
CA ALA A 62 -6.38 3.13 -1.17
C ALA A 62 -7.24 3.16 -2.44
N GLN A 63 -7.25 4.29 -3.17
CA GLN A 63 -8.00 4.46 -4.42
C GLN A 63 -7.19 4.07 -5.66
N ASP A 64 -5.88 3.85 -5.51
CA ASP A 64 -5.01 3.44 -6.60
C ASP A 64 -4.91 1.90 -6.67
N GLU A 65 -5.88 1.29 -7.34
CA GLU A 65 -5.94 -0.17 -7.50
C GLU A 65 -4.72 -0.73 -8.25
N SER A 66 -4.17 0.04 -9.20
CA SER A 66 -3.02 -0.40 -10.01
C SER A 66 -1.76 -0.47 -9.17
N PHE A 67 -1.55 0.54 -8.31
CA PHE A 67 -0.48 0.54 -7.34
C PHE A 67 -0.61 -0.60 -6.33
N LEU A 68 -1.81 -0.80 -5.76
CA LEU A 68 -2.04 -1.86 -4.78
C LEU A 68 -1.80 -3.26 -5.36
N LEU A 69 -2.19 -3.49 -6.61
CA LEU A 69 -1.88 -4.74 -7.32
C LEU A 69 -0.37 -4.91 -7.52
N ALA A 70 0.34 -3.85 -7.94
CA ALA A 70 1.79 -3.90 -8.12
C ALA A 70 2.52 -4.20 -6.79
N VAL A 71 2.07 -3.63 -5.67
CA VAL A 71 2.62 -3.93 -4.34
C VAL A 71 2.41 -5.39 -3.96
N GLU A 72 1.20 -5.90 -4.11
CA GLU A 72 0.91 -7.30 -3.81
C GLU A 72 1.77 -8.25 -4.65
N GLU A 73 1.82 -8.04 -5.97
CA GLU A 73 2.63 -8.87 -6.87
C GLU A 73 4.10 -8.82 -6.51
N TYR A 74 4.62 -7.63 -6.19
CA TYR A 74 6.01 -7.45 -5.79
C TYR A 74 6.32 -8.23 -4.52
N LEU A 75 5.53 -8.02 -3.45
CA LEU A 75 5.73 -8.67 -2.16
C LEU A 75 5.60 -10.19 -2.25
N VAL A 76 4.64 -10.71 -3.02
CA VAL A 76 4.48 -12.17 -3.22
C VAL A 76 5.70 -12.76 -3.94
N ARG A 77 6.27 -12.03 -4.91
CA ARG A 77 7.43 -12.50 -5.69
C ARG A 77 8.74 -12.39 -4.92
N THR A 78 8.93 -11.34 -4.12
CA THR A 78 10.18 -11.11 -3.37
C THR A 78 10.22 -11.83 -2.03
N HIS A 79 9.09 -12.14 -1.40
CA HIS A 79 9.04 -12.95 -0.16
C HIS A 79 9.52 -14.41 -0.36
N ARG A 80 9.70 -14.86 -1.61
CA ARG A 80 10.36 -16.14 -1.90
C ARG A 80 11.89 -16.04 -2.01
N LEU A 81 12.44 -14.83 -2.06
CA LEU A 81 13.83 -14.53 -2.37
C LEU A 81 14.61 -13.95 -1.18
N HIS A 82 13.92 -13.48 -0.13
CA HIS A 82 14.48 -13.01 1.14
C HIS A 82 14.27 -14.04 2.25
#